data_AF-A0A945FGX5-F1
#
_entry.id   AF-A0A945FGX5-F1
#
_cell.length_a   1.000
_cell.length_b   1.000
_cell.length_c   1.000
_cell.angle_alpha   90.00
_cell.angle_beta   90.00
_cell.angle_gamma   90.00
#
_symmetry.space_group_name_H-M   'P 1'
#
loop_
_entity.id
_entity.type
_entity.pdbx_description
1 polymer ?
#
loop_
_entity_poly.entity_id
_entity_poly.type
_entity_poly.pdbx_seq_one_letter_code
_entity_poly.pdbx_strand_id
1 'polypeptide(L)'
;MKRVGIFGWGVVAPNSANIEAFSQNLKQANSWLSPFNGFGPDNFLVGMPDFDFSAYKDWIDQRFLPNRYRQLTDKMDHPSLFAIAAFIQSLAQNPGIENELQALGAQAHVYIGTGLGNLSTLSRETLNLDRAQRAWNRFWGDATRNQKLKDHLSAPTKQDIPVSNPEQANPSERASIEEDWYAYWTEQSVELQDYLQELANIESLIVNGDVEKEKLNVMKEKQRRKIKL
;
A
#
# COMPACT_ATOMS: atom_id res chain seq x y z
N MET A 1 12.88 -19.80 -36.64
CA MET A 1 12.01 -19.17 -35.62
C MET A 1 11.44 -20.28 -34.74
N LYS A 2 11.51 -20.17 -33.40
CA LYS A 2 10.85 -21.14 -32.52
C LYS A 2 9.34 -20.86 -32.51
N ARG A 3 8.51 -21.91 -32.59
CA ARG A 3 7.05 -21.78 -32.45
C ARG A 3 6.70 -21.83 -30.96
N VAL A 4 5.74 -21.01 -30.55
CA VAL A 4 5.24 -20.96 -29.17
C VAL A 4 3.81 -21.50 -29.18
N GLY A 5 3.49 -22.43 -28.28
CA GLY A 5 2.16 -22.97 -28.06
C GLY A 5 1.53 -22.40 -26.79
N ILE A 6 0.21 -22.21 -26.81
CA ILE A 6 -0.58 -21.82 -25.62
C ILE A 6 -1.23 -23.10 -25.09
N PHE A 7 -0.89 -23.49 -23.86
CA PHE A 7 -1.35 -24.75 -23.24
C PHE A 7 -2.46 -24.55 -22.21
N GLY A 8 -2.82 -23.30 -21.94
CA GLY A 8 -3.87 -22.91 -21.02
C GLY A 8 -3.99 -21.39 -20.99
N TRP A 9 -5.12 -20.89 -20.53
CA TRP A 9 -5.36 -19.44 -20.36
C TRP A 9 -6.30 -19.21 -19.19
N GLY A 10 -6.39 -17.99 -18.70
CA GLY A 10 -7.38 -17.63 -17.70
C GLY A 10 -7.71 -16.16 -17.80
N VAL A 11 -8.84 -15.80 -17.22
CA VAL A 11 -9.39 -14.46 -17.36
C VAL A 11 -10.13 -14.04 -16.09
N VAL A 12 -9.93 -12.79 -15.73
CA VAL A 12 -10.82 -12.04 -14.85
C VAL A 12 -11.25 -10.83 -15.65
N ALA A 13 -12.52 -10.77 -16.00
CA ALA A 13 -13.06 -9.78 -16.94
C ALA A 13 -14.42 -9.27 -16.48
N PRO A 14 -14.86 -8.10 -16.98
CA PRO A 14 -16.17 -7.56 -16.67
C PRO A 14 -17.28 -8.60 -16.85
N ASN A 15 -18.18 -8.64 -15.87
CA ASN A 15 -19.36 -9.53 -15.87
C ASN A 15 -19.04 -11.03 -16.03
N SER A 16 -17.80 -11.46 -15.75
CA SER A 16 -17.34 -12.82 -16.02
C SER A 16 -16.53 -13.37 -14.84
N ALA A 17 -17.12 -14.32 -14.10
CA ALA A 17 -16.47 -14.93 -12.94
C ALA A 17 -15.37 -15.94 -13.28
N ASN A 18 -15.41 -16.53 -14.47
CA ASN A 18 -14.48 -17.54 -14.94
C ASN A 18 -14.48 -17.61 -16.48
N ILE A 19 -13.68 -18.54 -17.02
CA ILE A 19 -13.52 -18.78 -18.45
C ILE A 19 -14.85 -19.14 -19.12
N GLU A 20 -15.65 -19.97 -18.46
CA GLU A 20 -16.92 -20.46 -18.98
C GLU A 20 -17.90 -19.29 -19.14
N ALA A 21 -18.05 -18.47 -18.09
CA ALA A 21 -18.88 -17.28 -18.11
C ALA A 21 -18.40 -16.30 -19.19
N PHE A 22 -17.10 -16.03 -19.27
CA PHE A 22 -16.53 -15.16 -20.30
C PHE A 22 -16.79 -15.67 -21.71
N SER A 23 -16.63 -16.98 -21.94
CA SER A 23 -16.90 -17.63 -23.23
C SER A 23 -18.37 -17.54 -23.64
N GLN A 24 -19.30 -17.68 -22.69
CA GLN A 24 -20.72 -17.49 -22.98
C GLN A 24 -21.06 -16.02 -23.23
N ASN A 25 -20.50 -15.11 -22.46
CA ASN A 25 -20.71 -13.67 -22.62
C ASN A 25 -20.22 -13.19 -23.99
N LEU A 26 -19.08 -13.68 -24.48
CA LEU A 26 -18.54 -13.34 -25.80
C LEU A 26 -19.48 -13.71 -26.96
N LYS A 27 -20.40 -14.65 -26.76
CA LYS A 27 -21.40 -15.02 -27.78
C LYS A 27 -22.58 -14.03 -27.81
N GLN A 28 -22.66 -13.12 -26.85
CA GLN A 28 -23.72 -12.11 -26.74
C GLN A 28 -23.20 -10.75 -27.20
N ALA A 29 -24.00 -10.00 -27.97
CA ALA A 29 -23.65 -8.68 -28.50
C ALA A 29 -24.02 -7.54 -27.53
N ASN A 30 -23.77 -7.72 -26.23
CA ASN A 30 -24.22 -6.81 -25.18
C ASN A 30 -23.05 -5.97 -24.63
N SER A 31 -23.33 -4.78 -24.10
CA SER A 31 -22.35 -4.00 -23.33
C SER A 31 -22.21 -4.61 -21.92
N TRP A 32 -20.98 -4.68 -21.41
CA TRP A 32 -20.67 -5.06 -20.02
C TRP A 32 -20.16 -3.87 -19.20
N LEU A 33 -20.34 -2.66 -19.74
CA LEU A 33 -19.97 -1.43 -19.07
C LEU A 33 -21.21 -0.78 -18.46
N SER A 34 -21.03 -0.28 -17.24
CA SER A 34 -22.05 0.47 -16.50
C SER A 34 -21.55 1.89 -16.22
N PRO A 35 -22.45 2.87 -16.05
CA PRO A 35 -22.07 4.20 -15.62
C PRO A 35 -21.27 4.17 -14.31
N PHE A 36 -20.22 4.98 -14.22
CA PHE A 36 -19.37 5.10 -13.05
C PHE A 36 -19.77 6.31 -12.21
N ASN A 37 -20.37 6.03 -11.05
CA ASN A 37 -20.95 7.06 -10.18
C ASN A 37 -19.95 7.60 -9.16
N GLY A 38 -18.70 7.81 -9.57
CA GLY A 38 -17.62 8.32 -8.72
C GLY A 38 -17.24 9.77 -8.96
N PHE A 39 -17.67 10.37 -10.09
CA PHE A 39 -17.32 11.74 -10.45
C PHE A 39 -18.32 12.34 -11.45
N GLY A 40 -18.89 13.49 -11.10
CA GLY A 40 -19.83 14.20 -11.98
C GLY A 40 -21.11 13.41 -12.28
N PRO A 41 -21.82 13.72 -13.39
CA PRO A 41 -23.08 13.08 -13.77
C PRO A 41 -22.86 11.76 -14.56
N ASP A 42 -22.00 10.88 -14.06
CA ASP A 42 -21.75 9.54 -14.63
C ASP A 42 -21.17 9.52 -16.06
N ASN A 43 -20.22 10.42 -16.33
CA ASN A 43 -19.64 10.62 -17.68
C ASN A 43 -18.79 9.45 -18.20
N PHE A 44 -18.46 8.46 -17.38
CA PHE A 44 -17.57 7.36 -17.73
C PHE A 44 -18.26 6.02 -17.60
N LEU A 45 -18.07 5.14 -18.59
CA LEU A 45 -18.53 3.75 -18.54
C LEU A 45 -17.38 2.84 -18.08
N VAL A 46 -17.64 1.99 -17.10
CA VAL A 46 -16.66 1.07 -16.52
C VAL A 46 -17.19 -0.36 -16.48
N GLY A 47 -16.30 -1.32 -16.74
CA GLY A 47 -16.60 -2.74 -16.60
C GLY A 47 -16.06 -3.26 -15.27
N MET A 48 -16.93 -3.79 -14.43
CA MET A 48 -16.52 -4.38 -13.15
C MET A 48 -16.42 -5.91 -13.29
N PRO A 49 -15.28 -6.52 -12.91
CA PRO A 49 -15.16 -7.97 -12.93
C PRO A 49 -16.08 -8.58 -11.87
N ASP A 50 -16.75 -9.67 -12.25
CA ASP A 50 -17.53 -10.49 -11.31
C ASP A 50 -16.59 -11.45 -10.58
N PHE A 51 -15.73 -10.91 -9.72
CA PHE A 51 -14.60 -11.65 -9.17
C PHE A 51 -14.76 -11.96 -7.68
N ASP A 52 -14.76 -13.24 -7.35
CA ASP A 52 -14.59 -13.72 -5.98
C ASP A 52 -13.36 -14.63 -5.88
N PHE A 53 -12.34 -14.18 -5.13
CA PHE A 53 -11.13 -14.96 -4.92
C PHE A 53 -11.37 -16.20 -4.03
N SER A 54 -12.45 -16.23 -3.26
CA SER A 54 -12.78 -17.35 -2.38
C SER A 54 -13.05 -18.66 -3.15
N ALA A 55 -13.46 -18.55 -4.43
CA ALA A 55 -13.61 -19.67 -5.34
C ALA A 55 -12.33 -20.49 -5.54
N TYR A 56 -11.15 -19.91 -5.29
CA TYR A 56 -9.85 -20.58 -5.44
C TYR A 56 -9.26 -21.09 -4.13
N LYS A 57 -9.97 -20.93 -3.01
CA LYS A 57 -9.48 -21.27 -1.68
C LYS A 57 -9.10 -22.75 -1.56
N ASP A 58 -9.96 -23.66 -2.00
CA ASP A 58 -9.69 -25.10 -1.91
C ASP A 58 -8.46 -25.51 -2.74
N TRP A 59 -8.28 -24.90 -3.91
CA TRP A 59 -7.10 -25.13 -4.74
C TRP A 59 -5.81 -24.69 -4.03
N ILE A 60 -5.84 -23.55 -3.34
CA ILE A 60 -4.72 -23.01 -2.56
C ILE A 60 -4.43 -23.89 -1.34
N ASP A 61 -5.46 -24.27 -0.58
CA ASP A 61 -5.31 -25.03 0.65
C ASP A 61 -4.75 -26.43 0.43
N GLN A 62 -5.01 -27.04 -0.74
CA GLN A 62 -4.43 -28.33 -1.12
C GLN A 62 -2.92 -28.27 -1.43
N ARG A 63 -2.38 -27.08 -1.69
CA ARG A 63 -1.02 -26.89 -2.24
C ARG A 63 -0.06 -26.14 -1.34
N PHE A 64 -0.58 -25.30 -0.44
CA PHE A 64 0.24 -24.41 0.38
C PHE A 64 0.00 -24.61 1.87
N LEU A 65 0.95 -24.10 2.67
CA LEU A 65 0.85 -24.12 4.13
C LEU A 65 -0.45 -23.44 4.62
N PRO A 66 -0.98 -23.88 5.78
CA PRO A 66 -2.12 -23.23 6.43
C PRO A 66 -1.90 -21.72 6.53
N ASN A 67 -2.96 -20.94 6.26
CA ASN A 67 -3.00 -19.47 6.18
C ASN A 67 -2.49 -18.83 4.87
N ARG A 68 -2.01 -19.58 3.86
CA ARG A 68 -1.58 -18.97 2.60
C ARG A 68 -2.69 -18.14 1.95
N TYR A 69 -3.91 -18.69 1.88
CA TYR A 69 -5.08 -17.99 1.36
C TYR A 69 -5.31 -16.65 2.07
N ARG A 70 -5.35 -16.66 3.41
CA ARG A 70 -5.52 -15.45 4.23
C ARG A 70 -4.41 -14.43 3.99
N GLN A 71 -3.15 -14.87 3.89
CA GLN A 71 -2.03 -13.97 3.61
C GLN A 71 -2.17 -13.30 2.23
N LEU A 72 -2.69 -14.01 1.23
CA LEU A 72 -2.94 -13.43 -0.08
C LEU A 72 -4.05 -12.37 0.01
N THR A 73 -5.19 -12.69 0.63
CA THR A 73 -6.31 -11.74 0.74
C THR A 73 -5.98 -10.52 1.60
N ASP A 74 -5.15 -10.67 2.63
CA ASP A 74 -4.81 -9.58 3.54
C ASP A 74 -3.73 -8.65 2.96
N LYS A 75 -2.90 -9.13 2.02
CA LYS A 75 -1.70 -8.40 1.55
C LYS A 75 -1.68 -8.06 0.07
N MET A 76 -2.50 -8.72 -0.76
CA MET A 76 -2.46 -8.55 -2.20
C MET A 76 -3.62 -7.70 -2.67
N ASP A 77 -3.32 -6.81 -3.62
CA ASP A 77 -4.33 -6.00 -4.29
C ASP A 77 -5.07 -6.80 -5.34
N HIS A 78 -6.25 -6.30 -5.73
CA HIS A 78 -7.07 -6.91 -6.75
C HIS A 78 -6.32 -7.28 -8.05
N PRO A 79 -5.48 -6.41 -8.66
CA PRO A 79 -4.75 -6.80 -9.87
C PRO A 79 -3.86 -8.04 -9.67
N SER A 80 -3.20 -8.16 -8.51
CA SER A 80 -2.41 -9.34 -8.17
C SER A 80 -3.28 -10.57 -7.99
N LEU A 81 -4.41 -10.44 -7.28
CA LEU A 81 -5.37 -11.53 -7.08
C LEU A 81 -6.02 -11.98 -8.39
N PHE A 82 -6.28 -11.05 -9.32
CA PHE A 82 -6.78 -11.35 -10.67
C PHE A 82 -5.76 -12.18 -11.45
N ALA A 83 -4.49 -11.79 -11.43
CA ALA A 83 -3.42 -12.52 -12.10
C ALA A 83 -3.26 -13.94 -11.52
N ILE A 84 -3.33 -14.09 -10.21
CA ILE A 84 -3.27 -15.41 -9.54
C ILE A 84 -4.47 -16.27 -9.95
N ALA A 85 -5.69 -15.73 -9.91
CA ALA A 85 -6.89 -16.46 -10.31
C ALA A 85 -6.85 -16.89 -11.78
N ALA A 86 -6.48 -15.98 -12.69
CA ALA A 86 -6.31 -16.29 -14.10
C ALA A 86 -5.23 -17.38 -14.31
N PHE A 87 -4.12 -17.34 -13.55
CA PHE A 87 -3.12 -18.38 -13.60
C PHE A 87 -3.69 -19.73 -13.14
N ILE A 88 -4.42 -19.79 -12.02
CA ILE A 88 -5.05 -21.03 -11.54
C ILE A 88 -6.02 -21.60 -12.59
N GLN A 89 -6.87 -20.76 -13.19
CA GLN A 89 -7.77 -21.18 -14.28
C GLN A 89 -6.98 -21.78 -15.48
N SER A 90 -5.81 -21.22 -15.79
CA SER A 90 -4.96 -21.72 -16.89
C SER A 90 -4.41 -23.12 -16.64
N LEU A 91 -4.08 -23.44 -15.38
CA LEU A 91 -3.58 -24.76 -14.99
C LEU A 91 -4.65 -25.85 -15.12
N ALA A 92 -5.93 -25.51 -14.91
CA ALA A 92 -7.04 -26.46 -14.94
C ALA A 92 -7.29 -27.08 -16.33
N GLN A 93 -6.86 -26.41 -17.41
CA GLN A 93 -7.09 -26.87 -18.78
C GLN A 93 -6.14 -27.99 -19.22
N ASN A 94 -4.99 -28.11 -18.56
CA ASN A 94 -3.97 -29.09 -18.89
C ASN A 94 -3.34 -29.66 -17.62
N PRO A 95 -3.84 -30.79 -17.09
CA PRO A 95 -3.37 -31.36 -15.83
C PRO A 95 -1.86 -31.64 -15.77
N GLY A 96 -1.19 -31.84 -16.91
CA GLY A 96 0.24 -32.08 -16.97
C GLY A 96 1.11 -30.81 -16.82
N ILE A 97 0.54 -29.62 -17.05
CA ILE A 97 1.33 -28.38 -17.10
C ILE A 97 1.87 -27.97 -15.73
N GLU A 98 1.13 -28.23 -14.65
CA GLU A 98 1.58 -27.93 -13.29
C GLU A 98 2.85 -28.72 -12.94
N ASN A 99 2.88 -30.02 -13.29
CA ASN A 99 4.05 -30.87 -13.08
C ASN A 99 5.25 -30.41 -13.91
N GLU A 100 5.02 -30.01 -15.17
CA GLU A 100 6.09 -29.50 -16.04
C GLU A 100 6.68 -28.19 -15.50
N LEU A 101 5.83 -27.26 -15.05
CA LEU A 101 6.28 -26.00 -14.43
C LEU A 101 7.10 -26.26 -13.16
N GLN A 102 6.70 -27.22 -12.33
CA GLN A 102 7.47 -27.65 -11.15
C GLN A 102 8.81 -28.27 -11.55
N ALA A 103 8.84 -29.12 -12.57
CA ALA A 103 10.06 -29.77 -13.07
C ALA A 103 11.06 -28.76 -13.65
N LEU A 104 10.57 -27.74 -14.37
CA LEU A 104 11.39 -26.64 -14.89
C LEU A 104 12.00 -25.77 -13.78
N GLY A 105 11.30 -25.62 -12.65
CA GLY A 105 11.77 -24.84 -11.51
C GLY A 105 12.15 -23.42 -11.92
N ALA A 106 13.42 -23.04 -11.71
CA ALA A 106 13.94 -21.70 -12.06
C ALA A 106 13.98 -21.41 -13.57
N GLN A 107 13.80 -22.41 -14.44
CA GLN A 107 13.70 -22.22 -15.88
C GLN A 107 12.29 -21.78 -16.31
N ALA A 108 11.28 -21.91 -15.44
CA ALA A 108 9.95 -21.38 -15.67
C ALA A 108 9.95 -19.86 -15.39
N HIS A 109 9.54 -19.08 -16.38
CA HIS A 109 9.54 -17.62 -16.29
C HIS A 109 8.09 -17.10 -16.19
N VAL A 110 7.89 -16.11 -15.34
CA VAL A 110 6.61 -15.40 -15.21
C VAL A 110 6.81 -13.98 -15.73
N TYR A 111 6.01 -13.59 -16.73
CA TYR A 111 6.00 -12.26 -17.29
C TYR A 111 4.66 -11.59 -16.96
N ILE A 112 4.70 -10.43 -16.32
CA ILE A 112 3.50 -9.67 -15.92
C ILE A 112 3.57 -8.29 -16.57
N GLY A 113 2.54 -7.94 -17.34
CA GLY A 113 2.33 -6.60 -17.86
C GLY A 113 1.27 -5.88 -17.05
N THR A 114 1.55 -4.66 -16.60
CA THR A 114 0.58 -3.80 -15.93
C THR A 114 0.72 -2.36 -16.44
N GLY A 115 -0.42 -1.72 -16.72
CA GLY A 115 -0.44 -0.32 -17.18
C GLY A 115 -0.46 0.69 -16.03
N LEU A 116 -1.23 0.40 -14.98
CA LEU A 116 -1.46 1.33 -13.86
C LEU A 116 -0.94 0.79 -12.52
N GLY A 117 -0.42 -0.44 -12.47
CA GLY A 117 -0.04 -1.09 -11.22
C GLY A 117 -1.23 -1.23 -10.27
N ASN A 118 -0.96 -1.05 -8.97
CA ASN A 118 -1.95 -1.19 -7.91
C ASN A 118 -2.47 0.19 -7.48
N LEU A 119 -3.16 0.88 -8.39
CA LEU A 119 -3.56 2.27 -8.20
C LEU A 119 -4.35 2.52 -6.89
N SER A 120 -5.23 1.59 -6.51
CA SER A 120 -6.03 1.74 -5.28
C SER A 120 -5.16 1.77 -4.03
N THR A 121 -4.18 0.87 -3.93
CA THR A 121 -3.26 0.83 -2.78
C THR A 121 -2.27 1.97 -2.81
N LEU A 122 -1.71 2.28 -3.98
CA LEU A 122 -0.84 3.45 -4.13
C LEU A 122 -1.55 4.75 -3.72
N SER A 123 -2.79 4.96 -4.17
CA SER A 123 -3.59 6.12 -3.81
C SER A 123 -3.90 6.16 -2.32
N ARG A 124 -4.35 5.04 -1.73
CA ARG A 124 -4.67 4.97 -0.30
C ARG A 124 -3.45 5.27 0.56
N GLU A 125 -2.33 4.60 0.29
CA GLU A 125 -1.12 4.78 1.11
C GLU A 125 -0.49 6.15 0.92
N THR A 126 -0.57 6.74 -0.28
CA THR A 126 -0.12 8.12 -0.51
C THR A 126 -0.93 9.11 0.34
N LEU A 127 -2.26 8.98 0.37
CA LEU A 127 -3.12 9.85 1.19
C LEU A 127 -2.93 9.60 2.70
N ASN A 128 -2.68 8.36 3.11
CA ASN A 128 -2.38 8.04 4.50
C ASN A 128 -1.05 8.68 4.93
N LEU A 129 -0.02 8.58 4.09
CA LEU A 129 1.29 9.18 4.32
C LEU A 129 1.17 10.70 4.41
N ASP A 130 0.46 11.34 3.48
CA ASP A 130 0.20 12.79 3.48
C ASP A 130 -0.44 13.24 4.80
N ARG A 131 -1.53 12.59 5.23
CA ARG A 131 -2.19 12.89 6.50
C ARG A 131 -1.28 12.66 7.70
N ALA A 132 -0.53 11.57 7.72
CA ALA A 132 0.39 11.24 8.80
C ALA A 132 1.52 12.27 8.90
N GLN A 133 2.08 12.68 7.76
CA GLN A 133 3.13 13.70 7.70
C GLN A 133 2.61 15.06 8.18
N ARG A 134 1.41 15.46 7.77
CA ARG A 134 0.76 16.69 8.25
C ARG A 134 0.51 16.65 9.76
N ALA A 135 0.02 15.53 10.28
CA ALA A 135 -0.19 15.36 11.72
C ALA A 135 1.14 15.40 12.49
N TRP A 136 2.18 14.74 11.97
CA TRP A 136 3.53 14.76 12.53
C TRP A 136 4.10 16.18 12.58
N ASN A 137 4.04 16.90 11.46
CA ASN A 137 4.53 18.26 11.35
C ASN A 137 3.75 19.20 12.28
N ARG A 138 2.42 19.06 12.34
CA ARG A 138 1.61 19.87 13.26
C ARG A 138 1.96 19.58 14.72
N PHE A 139 2.28 18.34 15.07
CA PHE A 139 2.63 18.00 16.46
C PHE A 139 3.96 18.63 16.90
N TRP A 140 5.01 18.45 16.08
CA TRP A 140 6.38 18.89 16.39
C TRP A 140 6.67 20.35 16.00
N GLY A 141 5.90 20.89 15.06
CA GLY A 141 5.93 22.30 14.65
C GLY A 141 5.00 23.19 15.48
N ASP A 142 4.37 22.68 16.55
CA ASP A 142 3.49 23.48 17.41
C ASP A 142 4.26 24.21 18.50
N ALA A 143 3.88 25.47 18.79
CA ALA A 143 4.57 26.32 19.76
C ALA A 143 4.54 25.79 21.20
N THR A 144 3.62 24.88 21.54
CA THR A 144 3.60 24.22 22.86
C THR A 144 4.72 23.20 23.04
N ARG A 145 5.30 22.69 21.94
CA ARG A 145 6.38 21.69 21.94
C ARG A 145 7.67 22.18 21.31
N ASN A 146 7.59 23.19 20.45
CA ASN A 146 8.71 23.72 19.70
C ASN A 146 9.19 25.04 20.28
N GLN A 147 10.29 25.00 21.02
CA GLN A 147 10.80 26.19 21.70
C GLN A 147 11.21 27.28 20.70
N LYS A 148 11.77 26.93 19.54
CA LYS A 148 12.16 27.92 18.52
C LYS A 148 10.96 28.69 17.96
N LEU A 149 9.85 27.99 17.67
CA LEU A 149 8.62 28.66 17.24
C LEU A 149 8.06 29.54 18.37
N LYS A 150 8.05 29.03 19.61
CA LYS A 150 7.58 29.79 20.77
C LYS A 150 8.37 31.09 20.95
N ASP A 151 9.69 31.03 20.81
CA ASP A 151 10.57 32.18 20.88
C ASP A 151 10.26 33.17 19.75
N HIS A 152 10.13 32.69 18.52
CA HIS A 152 9.77 33.50 17.35
C HIS A 152 8.42 34.23 17.53
N LEU A 153 7.40 33.56 18.07
CA LEU A 153 6.09 34.18 18.33
C LEU A 153 6.14 35.21 19.46
N SER A 154 6.97 34.99 20.49
CA SER A 154 7.06 35.90 21.65
C SER A 154 7.90 37.16 21.37
N ALA A 155 8.94 37.04 20.55
CA ALA A 155 9.79 38.15 20.13
C ALA A 155 10.21 37.94 18.66
N PRO A 156 9.35 38.33 17.70
CA PRO A 156 9.63 38.15 16.28
C PRO A 156 10.95 38.83 15.92
N THR A 157 11.97 38.02 15.61
CA THR A 157 13.23 38.53 15.07
C THR A 157 12.95 39.15 13.70
N LYS A 158 13.68 40.21 13.32
CA LYS A 158 13.65 40.76 11.95
C LYS A 158 14.23 39.80 10.89
N GLN A 159 14.47 38.56 11.27
CA GLN A 159 15.02 37.54 10.40
C GLN A 159 13.90 37.08 9.48
N ASP A 160 14.14 37.23 8.18
CA ASP A 160 13.21 36.80 7.15
C ASP A 160 13.17 35.25 7.18
N ILE A 161 12.02 34.69 7.53
CA ILE A 161 11.79 33.24 7.49
C ILE A 161 11.05 32.90 6.19
N PRO A 162 11.34 31.77 5.55
CA PRO A 162 10.82 31.44 4.22
C PRO A 162 9.35 30.99 4.22
N VAL A 163 8.62 31.19 5.33
CA VAL A 163 7.22 30.76 5.50
C VAL A 163 6.35 31.89 6.03
N SER A 164 5.12 31.97 5.53
CA SER A 164 4.14 32.97 5.95
C SER A 164 3.34 32.49 7.17
N ASN A 165 2.89 33.43 8.01
CA ASN A 165 2.03 33.09 9.14
C ASN A 165 0.61 32.71 8.65
N PRO A 166 0.12 31.49 8.93
CA PRO A 166 -1.18 31.04 8.45
C PRO A 166 -2.37 31.86 8.97
N GLU A 167 -2.26 32.51 10.15
CA GLU A 167 -3.33 33.35 10.69
C GLU A 167 -3.51 34.67 9.91
N GLN A 168 -2.54 35.04 9.09
CA GLN A 168 -2.59 36.23 8.23
C GLN A 168 -2.96 35.87 6.77
N ALA A 169 -3.11 34.58 6.47
CA ALA A 169 -3.42 34.09 5.13
C ALA A 169 -4.89 34.32 4.75
N ASN A 170 -5.14 34.44 3.44
CA ASN A 170 -6.50 34.35 2.92
C ASN A 170 -7.08 32.95 3.19
N PRO A 171 -8.41 32.82 3.43
CA PRO A 171 -9.03 31.53 3.72
C PRO A 171 -8.76 30.44 2.66
N SER A 172 -8.62 30.81 1.39
CA SER A 172 -8.34 29.87 0.29
C SER A 172 -6.92 29.32 0.29
N GLU A 173 -5.97 30.03 0.90
CA GLU A 173 -4.54 29.70 0.88
C GLU A 173 -4.07 29.13 2.22
N ARG A 174 -4.85 29.35 3.29
CA ARG A 174 -4.53 28.99 4.66
C ARG A 174 -4.08 27.53 4.81
N ALA A 175 -4.73 26.58 4.14
CA ALA A 175 -4.38 25.16 4.23
C ALA A 175 -2.97 24.86 3.72
N SER A 176 -2.56 25.47 2.59
CA SER A 176 -1.22 25.31 2.03
C SER A 176 -0.18 26.00 2.91
N ILE A 177 -0.48 27.21 3.39
CA ILE A 177 0.42 27.97 4.25
C ILE A 177 0.60 27.30 5.62
N GLU A 178 -0.45 26.69 6.19
CA GLU A 178 -0.34 25.87 7.40
C GLU A 178 0.61 24.69 7.21
N GLU A 179 0.56 24.03 6.05
CA GLU A 179 1.45 22.91 5.73
C GLU A 179 2.92 23.35 5.68
N ASP A 180 3.23 24.42 4.94
CA ASP A 180 4.58 24.97 4.85
C ASP A 180 5.09 25.47 6.21
N TRP A 181 4.23 26.17 6.96
CA TRP A 181 4.54 26.69 8.30
C TRP A 181 4.95 25.56 9.24
N TYR A 182 4.10 24.53 9.38
CA TYR A 182 4.39 23.43 10.29
C TYR A 182 5.56 22.57 9.80
N ALA A 183 5.74 22.38 8.48
CA ALA A 183 6.90 21.69 7.93
C ALA A 183 8.20 22.41 8.32
N TYR A 184 8.29 23.72 8.08
CA TYR A 184 9.46 24.53 8.44
C TYR A 184 9.76 24.45 9.94
N TRP A 185 8.77 24.70 10.80
CA TRP A 185 9.02 24.70 12.24
C TRP A 185 9.38 23.31 12.77
N THR A 186 8.82 22.24 12.20
CA THR A 186 9.18 20.86 12.54
C THR A 186 10.66 20.59 12.30
N GLU A 187 11.22 21.00 11.17
CA GLU A 187 12.65 20.84 10.88
C GLU A 187 13.53 21.59 11.88
N GLN A 188 13.01 22.70 12.43
CA GLN A 188 13.72 23.49 13.41
C GLN A 188 13.60 22.94 14.84
N SER A 189 12.65 22.04 15.13
CA SER A 189 12.39 21.53 16.49
C SER A 189 13.60 20.77 17.04
N VAL A 190 14.15 21.26 18.15
CA VAL A 190 15.21 20.56 18.89
C VAL A 190 14.62 19.36 19.63
N GLU A 191 13.39 19.50 20.11
CA GLU A 191 12.64 18.48 20.85
C GLU A 191 12.36 17.26 19.97
N LEU A 192 12.06 17.47 18.69
CA LEU A 192 11.97 16.38 17.72
C LEU A 192 13.32 15.68 17.55
N GLN A 193 14.41 16.42 17.43
CA GLN A 193 15.74 15.81 17.26
C GLN A 193 16.12 14.97 18.49
N ASP A 194 15.86 15.47 19.69
CA ASP A 194 16.10 14.75 20.94
C ASP A 194 15.24 13.47 21.01
N TYR A 195 13.94 13.56 20.67
CA TYR A 195 13.05 12.41 20.57
C TYR A 195 13.56 11.37 19.57
N LEU A 196 13.95 11.78 18.37
CA LEU A 196 14.45 10.87 17.32
C LEU A 196 15.76 10.21 17.73
N GLN A 197 16.65 10.94 18.40
CA GLN A 197 17.90 10.41 18.92
C GLN A 197 17.66 9.37 20.03
N GLU A 198 16.74 9.64 20.95
CA GLU A 198 16.39 8.68 22.00
C GLU A 198 15.69 7.44 21.41
N LEU A 199 14.77 7.63 20.45
CA LEU A 199 14.14 6.54 19.72
C LEU A 199 15.16 5.68 18.97
N ALA A 200 16.13 6.30 18.30
CA ALA A 200 17.23 5.60 17.63
C ALA A 200 18.07 4.78 18.62
N ASN A 201 18.38 5.33 19.80
CA ASN A 201 19.11 4.63 20.86
C ASN A 201 18.32 3.42 21.41
N ILE A 202 17.00 3.53 21.49
CA ILE A 202 16.14 2.40 21.88
C ILE A 202 16.15 1.34 20.77
N GLU A 203 16.03 1.75 19.51
CA GLU A 203 16.03 0.81 18.38
C GLU A 203 17.37 0.14 18.12
N SER A 204 18.48 0.77 18.49
CA SER A 204 19.82 0.19 18.36
C SER A 204 20.14 -0.87 19.42
N LEU A 205 19.24 -1.19 20.35
CA LEU A 205 19.45 -2.27 21.32
C LEU A 205 19.65 -3.62 20.60
N ILE A 206 20.84 -4.20 20.78
CA ILE A 206 21.29 -5.45 20.15
C ILE A 206 21.00 -6.65 21.08
N VAL A 207 20.76 -7.81 20.47
CA VAL A 207 20.67 -9.11 21.16
C VAL A 207 22.09 -9.61 21.44
N ASN A 208 22.45 -9.83 22.71
CA ASN A 208 23.82 -10.13 23.14
C ASN A 208 23.92 -11.54 23.77
N GLY A 209 23.96 -12.59 22.95
CA GLY A 209 24.07 -13.96 23.46
C GLY A 209 23.16 -14.93 22.73
N ASP A 210 22.42 -15.75 23.49
CA ASP A 210 21.48 -16.74 22.93
C ASP A 210 20.30 -16.04 22.27
N VAL A 211 20.34 -16.00 20.94
CA VAL A 211 19.43 -15.28 20.06
C VAL A 211 17.95 -15.60 20.35
N GLU A 212 17.62 -16.86 20.66
CA GLU A 212 16.22 -17.26 20.85
C GLU A 212 15.65 -16.86 22.22
N LYS A 213 16.48 -16.79 23.26
CA LYS A 213 16.05 -16.36 24.60
C LYS A 213 16.03 -14.84 24.75
N GLU A 214 16.97 -14.16 24.11
CA GLU A 214 17.19 -12.74 24.34
C GLU A 214 16.38 -11.82 23.42
N LYS A 215 15.97 -12.29 22.23
CA LYS A 215 15.09 -11.53 21.33
C LYS A 215 13.85 -11.00 22.05
N LEU A 216 13.17 -11.85 22.81
CA LEU A 216 11.95 -11.48 23.52
C LEU A 216 12.21 -10.42 24.61
N ASN A 217 13.35 -10.51 25.29
CA ASN A 217 13.74 -9.55 26.33
C ASN A 217 14.08 -8.19 25.72
N VAL A 218 14.84 -8.15 24.62
CA VAL A 218 15.14 -6.92 23.89
C VAL A 218 13.86 -6.27 23.35
N MET A 219 12.93 -7.05 22.79
CA MET A 219 11.63 -6.53 22.33
C MET A 219 10.82 -5.91 23.46
N LYS A 220 10.70 -6.59 24.60
CA LYS A 220 10.00 -6.06 25.80
C LYS A 220 10.67 -4.80 26.32
N GLU A 221 11.99 -4.76 26.33
CA GLU A 221 12.74 -3.59 26.79
C GLU A 221 12.55 -2.39 25.87
N LYS A 222 12.62 -2.60 24.56
CA LYS A 222 12.30 -1.56 23.56
C LYS A 222 10.89 -1.00 23.79
N GLN A 223 9.90 -1.87 23.94
CA GLN A 223 8.52 -1.46 24.19
C GLN A 223 8.39 -0.66 25.49
N ARG A 224 9.03 -1.11 26.58
CA ARG A 224 9.01 -0.42 27.88
C ARG A 224 9.61 0.98 27.81
N ARG A 225 10.71 1.16 27.07
CA ARG A 225 11.35 2.47 26.91
C ARG A 225 10.54 3.40 26.03
N LYS A 226 9.98 2.89 24.92
CA LYS A 226 9.11 3.68 24.03
C LYS A 226 7.86 4.26 24.70
N ILE A 227 7.32 3.59 25.72
CA ILE A 227 6.16 4.09 26.48
C ILE A 227 6.51 5.33 27.32
N LYS A 228 7.80 5.55 27.60
CA LYS A 228 8.28 6.69 28.41
C LYS A 228 8.69 7.90 27.56
N LEU A 229 8.75 7.74 26.25
CA LEU A 229 8.92 8.83 25.28
C LEU A 229 7.58 9.55 25.08
#